data_AF-A0A917F1J7-F1
#
_entry.id   AF-A0A917F1J7-F1
#
_cell.length_a   1.000
_cell.length_b   1.000
_cell.length_c   1.000
_cell.angle_alpha   90.00
_cell.angle_beta   90.00
_cell.angle_gamma   90.00
#
_symmetry.space_group_name_H-M   'P 1'
#
loop_
_entity.id
_entity.type
_entity.pdbx_description
1 polymer ?
#
loop_
_entity_poly.entity_id
_entity_poly.type
_entity_poly.pdbx_seq_one_letter_code
_entity_poly.pdbx_strand_id
1 'polypeptide(L)' 'MRDLRSLNGTYFDGVRVDDALLSDGSEIQVGKFRLTFYPSRRDVAANAEI' A
#
# COMPACT_ATOMS: atom_id res chain seq x y z
N MET A 1 -1.05 -3.11 4.62
CA MET A 1 -1.47 -1.72 4.88
C MET A 1 -2.90 -1.74 5.40
N ARG A 2 -3.25 -0.84 6.33
CA ARG A 2 -4.58 -0.74 6.94
C ARG A 2 -5.07 0.70 6.99
N ASP A 3 -6.33 0.94 6.61
CA ASP A 3 -7.03 2.21 6.81
C ASP A 3 -7.55 2.31 8.25
N LEU A 4 -7.38 3.48 8.88
CA LEU A 4 -7.81 3.74 10.26
C LEU A 4 -9.07 4.61 10.32
N ARG A 5 -10.02 4.35 9.42
CA ARG A 5 -11.24 5.17 9.22
C ARG A 5 -10.90 6.59 8.77
N SER A 6 -10.10 6.70 7.72
CA SER A 6 -9.84 8.00 7.10
C SER A 6 -11.14 8.61 6.57
N LEU A 7 -11.26 9.95 6.67
CA LEU A 7 -12.48 10.68 6.31
C LEU A 7 -12.96 10.40 4.87
N ASN A 8 -12.02 10.30 3.93
CA ASN A 8 -12.29 10.09 2.50
C ASN A 8 -12.10 8.62 2.06
N GLY A 9 -11.69 7.75 2.98
CA GLY A 9 -11.21 6.40 2.68
C GLY A 9 -9.81 6.38 2.07
N THR A 10 -9.27 5.16 2.04
CA THR A 10 -8.02 4.85 1.37
C THR A 10 -8.28 3.90 0.20
N TYR A 11 -7.56 4.11 -0.90
CA TYR A 11 -7.75 3.38 -2.15
C TYR A 11 -6.46 2.71 -2.57
N PHE A 12 -6.58 1.50 -3.09
CA PHE A 12 -5.51 0.70 -3.67
C PHE A 12 -5.92 0.39 -5.12
N ASP A 13 -5.10 0.78 -6.10
CA ASP A 13 -5.38 0.66 -7.53
C ASP A 13 -6.80 1.14 -7.93
N GLY A 14 -7.26 2.22 -7.29
CA GLY A 14 -8.57 2.84 -7.54
C GLY A 14 -9.76 2.21 -6.81
N VAL A 15 -9.56 1.12 -6.07
CA VAL A 15 -10.59 0.46 -5.26
C VAL A 15 -10.47 0.87 -3.80
N ARG A 16 -11.58 1.25 -3.15
CA ARG A 16 -11.58 1.59 -1.72
C ARG A 16 -11.34 0.34 -0.88
N VAL A 17 -10.39 0.39 0.04
CA VAL A 17 -9.98 -0.76 0.87
C VAL A 17 -9.83 -0.35 2.33
N ASP A 18 -10.16 -1.28 3.24
CA ASP A 18 -9.82 -1.14 4.66
C ASP A 18 -8.48 -1.83 4.98
N ASP A 19 -8.10 -2.86 4.22
CA ASP A 19 -6.81 -3.55 4.30
C ASP A 19 -6.35 -3.96 2.89
N ALA A 20 -5.03 -3.90 2.63
CA ALA A 20 -4.43 -4.36 1.39
C ALA A 20 -3.00 -4.89 1.60
N LEU A 21 -2.65 -5.95 0.86
CA LEU A 21 -1.26 -6.39 0.71
C LEU A 21 -0.59 -5.51 -0.35
N LEU A 22 0.59 -4.98 -0.03
CA LEU A 22 1.34 -4.13 -0.94
C LEU A 22 2.45 -4.93 -1.60
N SER A 23 2.52 -4.85 -2.92
CA SER A 23 3.65 -5.30 -3.73
C SER A 23 4.47 -4.12 -4.22
N ASP A 24 5.69 -4.38 -4.68
CA ASP A 24 6.52 -3.34 -5.32
C ASP A 24 5.76 -2.62 -6.44
N GLY A 25 5.86 -1.29 -6.46
CA GLY A 25 5.17 -0.42 -7.40
C GLY A 25 3.68 -0.18 -7.11
N SER A 26 3.11 -0.73 -6.03
CA SER A 26 1.69 -0.53 -5.71
C SER A 26 1.30 0.95 -5.62
N GLU A 27 0.17 1.32 -6.22
CA GLU A 27 -0.38 2.67 -6.11
C GLU A 27 -1.40 2.78 -4.98
N ILE A 28 -1.19 3.78 -4.13
CA ILE A 28 -2.04 4.06 -2.99
C ILE A 28 -2.55 5.49 -3.09
N GLN A 29 -3.84 5.67 -2.86
CA GLN A 29 -4.45 6.99 -2.78
C GLN A 29 -5.08 7.22 -1.42
N VAL A 30 -4.69 8.32 -0.77
CA VAL A 30 -5.25 8.80 0.50
C VAL A 30 -5.80 10.20 0.28
N GLY A 31 -7.13 10.31 0.22
CA GLY A 31 -7.79 11.55 -0.20
C GLY A 31 -7.32 11.98 -1.60
N LYS A 32 -6.65 13.14 -1.70
CA LYS A 32 -6.13 13.70 -2.96
C LYS A 32 -4.68 13.32 -3.28
N PHE A 33 -3.99 12.67 -2.35
CA PHE A 33 -2.57 12.33 -2.50
C PHE A 33 -2.43 10.93 -3.08
N ARG A 34 -1.46 10.76 -3.98
CA ARG A 34 -1.07 9.48 -4.57
C ARG A 34 0.35 9.15 -4.13
N LEU A 35 0.56 7.93 -3.70
CA LEU A 35 1.84 7.39 -3.26
C LEU A 35 2.11 6.09 -4.02
N THR A 36 3.38 5.86 -4.35
CA THR A 36 3.84 4.58 -4.88
C THR A 36 4.66 3.89 -3.80
N PHE A 37 4.33 2.64 -3.51
CA PHE A 37 5.06 1.84 -2.53
C PHE A 37 6.28 1.19 -3.17
N TYR A 38 7.43 1.33 -2.50
CA TYR A 38 8.66 0.60 -2.80
C TYR A 38 9.13 -0.09 -1.53
N PRO A 39 9.16 -1.43 -1.48
CA PRO A 39 9.64 -2.16 -0.31
C PRO A 39 11.14 -1.91 -0.11
N SER A 40 11.60 -1.95 1.14
CA SER A 40 13.02 -1.81 1.40
C SER A 40 13.77 -3.04 0.87
N ARG A 41 15.05 -2.85 0.50
CA ARG A 41 15.89 -3.98 0.04
C ARG A 41 15.96 -5.12 1.06
N ARG A 42 15.87 -4.80 2.36
CA ARG A 42 15.88 -5.78 3.44
C ARG A 42 14.62 -6.65 3.43
N ASP A 43 13.46 -6.03 3.22
CA ASP A 43 12.17 -6.74 3.18
C ASP A 43 12.06 -7.63 1.94
N VAL A 44 12.62 -7.19 0.80
CA VAL A 44 12.68 -8.01 -0.42
C VAL A 44 13.59 -9.23 -0.21
N ALA A 45 14.78 -9.06 0.38
CA ALA A 45 15.70 -10.16 0.65
C ALA A 45 15.11 -11.18 1.63
N ALA A 46 14.50 -10.71 2.71
CA ALA A 46 13.86 -11.58 3.70
C ALA A 46 12.72 -12.44 3.12
N ASN A 47 11.98 -11.92 2.14
CA ASN A 47 10.92 -12.68 1.46
C ASN A 47 11.45 -13.68 0.41
N ALA A 48 12.69 -13.51 -0.07
CA ALA A 48 13.30 -14.37 -1.09
C ALA A 48 14.01 -15.60 -0.50
N GLU A 49 14.30 -15.60 0.81
CA GLU A 49 14.96 -16.69 1.54
C GLU A 49 13.97 -17.69 2.17
N ILE A 50 12.66 -17.54 1.91
CA ILE A 50 11.57 -18.38 2.43
C ILE A 50 11.09 -19.36 1.35
#